data_AF-A0A158DQH2-F1
#
_entry.id   AF-A0A158DQH2-F1
#
_cell.length_a   1.000
_cell.length_b   1.000
_cell.length_c   1.000
_cell.angle_alpha   90.00
_cell.angle_beta   90.00
_cell.angle_gamma   90.00
#
_symmetry.space_group_name_H-M   'P 1'
#
loop_
_entity.id
_entity.type
_entity.pdbx_description
1 polymer ?
#
loop_
_entity_poly.entity_id
_entity_poly.type
_entity_poly.pdbx_seq_one_letter_code
_entity_poly.pdbx_strand_id
1 'polypeptide(L)'
;MDNFLTNSASLNVFGEKTMMACYRHQISAAPFVRSLECVHGVARGLGELFTLLQVNETQRLSYADRDEGEAVTPPLPPNSVDNFMALGASVCELLRADIERLAKWAGERADDADQQTATPSSSRRGRKAQDSSKAVTHA
;
A
#
# COMPACT_ATOMS: atom_id res chain seq x y z
N MET A 1 22.73 8.70 -6.40
CA MET A 1 21.84 7.63 -5.93
C MET A 1 20.93 8.26 -4.90
N ASP A 2 19.68 8.51 -5.27
CA ASP A 2 18.74 9.17 -4.37
C ASP A 2 18.21 8.15 -3.37
N ASN A 3 18.50 8.39 -2.10
CA ASN A 3 18.17 7.48 -1.02
C ASN A 3 16.70 7.67 -0.63
N PHE A 4 15.88 6.67 -0.93
CA PHE A 4 14.42 6.64 -0.70
C PHE A 4 14.03 6.99 0.76
N LEU A 5 14.90 6.67 1.73
CA LEU A 5 14.65 6.93 3.15
C LEU A 5 14.88 8.38 3.59
N THR A 6 15.66 9.17 2.84
CA THR A 6 16.00 10.57 3.19
C THR A 6 15.29 11.59 2.31
N ASN A 7 14.70 11.16 1.21
CA ASN A 7 13.96 12.06 0.33
C ASN A 7 12.54 12.25 0.88
N SER A 8 12.35 13.27 1.71
CA SER A 8 11.03 13.64 2.23
C SER A 8 10.03 14.02 1.14
N ALA A 9 10.49 14.34 -0.08
CA ALA A 9 9.60 14.53 -1.22
C ALA A 9 8.98 13.21 -1.71
N SER A 10 9.66 12.06 -1.56
CA SER A 10 9.07 10.74 -1.86
C SER A 10 8.16 10.21 -0.74
N LEU A 11 8.13 10.83 0.43
CA LEU A 11 7.16 10.52 1.50
C LEU A 11 5.75 11.08 1.19
N ASN A 12 5.62 12.00 0.22
CA ASN A 12 4.34 12.52 -0.26
C ASN A 12 3.80 11.70 -1.45
N VAL A 13 3.81 10.37 -1.35
CA VAL A 13 3.22 9.51 -2.40
C VAL A 13 1.71 9.79 -2.53
N PHE A 14 1.04 10.09 -1.41
CA PHE A 14 -0.35 10.53 -1.38
C PHE A 14 -0.43 12.05 -1.36
N GLY A 15 -1.00 12.65 -2.41
CA GLY A 15 -1.19 14.09 -2.49
C GLY A 15 -2.19 14.62 -1.46
N GLU A 16 -2.10 15.92 -1.15
CA GLU A 16 -2.99 16.60 -0.20
C GLU A 16 -4.49 16.41 -0.52
N LYS A 17 -4.83 16.45 -1.81
CA LYS A 17 -6.21 16.19 -2.28
C LYS A 17 -6.72 14.81 -1.89
N THR A 18 -5.89 13.78 -2.01
CA THR A 18 -6.24 12.41 -1.64
C THR A 18 -6.51 12.30 -0.16
N MET A 19 -5.69 12.94 0.68
CA MET A 19 -5.94 13.01 2.12
C MET A 19 -7.28 13.69 2.42
N MET A 20 -7.56 14.82 1.79
CA MET A 20 -8.82 15.56 2.00
C MET A 20 -10.06 14.78 1.55
N ALA A 21 -9.98 14.08 0.41
CA ALA A 21 -11.06 13.22 -0.08
C ALA A 21 -11.31 12.02 0.86
N CYS A 22 -10.25 11.43 1.44
CA CYS A 22 -10.37 10.41 2.48
C CYS A 22 -11.04 10.96 3.76
N TYR A 23 -10.65 12.15 4.25
CA TYR A 23 -11.28 12.79 5.41
C TYR A 23 -12.76 13.08 5.20
N ARG A 24 -13.17 13.37 3.96
CA ARG A 24 -14.58 13.58 3.58
C ARG A 24 -15.34 12.29 3.32
N HIS A 25 -14.74 11.13 3.56
CA HIS A 25 -15.30 9.80 3.25
C HIS A 25 -15.70 9.62 1.77
N GLN A 26 -15.03 10.34 0.85
CA GLN A 26 -15.30 10.29 -0.59
C GLN A 26 -14.51 9.17 -1.29
N ILE A 27 -13.54 8.57 -0.60
CA ILE A 27 -12.74 7.43 -1.08
C ILE A 27 -12.86 6.28 -0.07
N SER A 28 -13.04 5.06 -0.56
CA SER A 28 -13.05 3.87 0.30
C SER A 28 -11.66 3.62 0.90
N ALA A 29 -11.60 3.42 2.22
CA ALA A 29 -10.37 3.10 2.92
C ALA A 29 -9.91 1.64 2.74
N ALA A 30 -10.80 0.74 2.31
CA ALA A 30 -10.51 -0.71 2.26
C ALA A 30 -9.28 -1.10 1.42
N PRO A 31 -9.03 -0.50 0.23
CA PRO A 31 -7.82 -0.76 -0.54
C PRO A 31 -6.53 -0.34 0.20
N PHE A 32 -6.58 0.74 0.98
CA PHE A 32 -5.45 1.20 1.79
C PHE A 32 -5.16 0.25 2.95
N VAL A 33 -6.20 -0.19 3.66
CA VAL A 33 -6.06 -1.14 4.77
C VAL A 33 -5.44 -2.44 4.27
N ARG A 34 -5.93 -2.99 3.15
CA ARG A 34 -5.37 -4.20 2.54
C ARG A 34 -3.91 -4.03 2.13
N SER A 35 -3.54 -2.86 1.58
CA SER A 35 -2.16 -2.57 1.20
C SER A 35 -1.25 -2.47 2.44
N LEU A 36 -1.71 -1.82 3.52
CA LEU A 36 -0.98 -1.75 4.78
C LEU A 36 -0.76 -3.13 5.41
N GLU A 37 -1.77 -4.00 5.39
CA GLU A 37 -1.64 -5.39 5.86
C GLU A 37 -0.58 -6.15 5.03
N CYS A 38 -0.57 -5.96 3.72
CA CYS A 38 0.41 -6.57 2.83
C CYS A 38 1.84 -6.05 3.11
N VAL A 39 2.01 -4.71 3.21
CA VAL A 39 3.27 -4.06 3.58
C VAL A 39 3.77 -4.59 4.93
N HIS A 40 2.89 -4.70 5.92
CA HIS A 40 3.25 -5.21 7.23
C HIS A 40 3.73 -6.66 7.18
N GLY A 41 3.00 -7.53 6.46
CA GLY A 41 3.38 -8.93 6.28
C GLY A 41 4.72 -9.09 5.56
N VAL A 42 4.93 -8.33 4.48
CA VAL A 42 6.20 -8.32 3.72
C VAL A 42 7.36 -7.83 4.59
N ALA A 43 7.19 -6.71 5.30
CA ALA A 43 8.22 -6.17 6.17
C ALA A 43 8.61 -7.15 7.28
N ARG A 44 7.63 -7.84 7.87
CA ARG A 44 7.88 -8.90 8.86
C ARG A 44 8.67 -10.06 8.25
N GLY A 45 8.25 -10.56 7.09
CA GLY A 45 8.93 -11.67 6.41
C GLY A 45 10.37 -11.34 6.02
N LEU A 46 10.62 -10.11 5.55
CA LEU A 46 11.98 -9.62 5.29
C LEU A 46 12.81 -9.52 6.58
N GLY A 47 12.21 -9.09 7.69
CA GLY A 47 12.88 -9.07 8.99
C GLY A 47 13.30 -10.46 9.47
N GLU A 48 12.42 -11.45 9.32
CA GLU A 48 12.74 -12.85 9.63
C GLU A 48 13.84 -13.40 8.70
N LEU A 49 13.81 -13.05 7.42
CA LEU A 49 14.84 -13.42 6.45
C LEU A 49 16.21 -12.83 6.81
N PHE A 50 16.29 -11.54 7.12
CA PHE A 50 17.56 -10.91 7.51
C PHE A 50 18.11 -11.46 8.82
N THR A 51 17.23 -11.78 9.77
CA THR A 51 17.62 -12.46 11.01
C THR A 51 18.25 -13.82 10.70
N LEU A 52 17.63 -14.61 9.82
CA LEU A 52 18.17 -15.90 9.39
C LEU A 52 19.55 -15.74 8.71
N LEU A 53 19.72 -14.76 7.83
CA LEU A 53 21.00 -14.51 7.17
C LEU A 53 22.09 -14.05 8.15
N GLN A 54 21.74 -13.25 9.16
CA GLN A 54 22.67 -12.84 10.22
C GLN A 54 23.09 -14.01 11.12
N VAL A 55 22.14 -14.87 11.48
CA VAL A 55 22.42 -16.10 12.24
C VAL A 55 23.32 -17.03 11.42
N ASN A 56 23.04 -17.15 10.12
CA ASN A 56 23.86 -17.94 9.20
C ASN A 56 25.31 -17.43 9.13
N GLU A 57 25.52 -16.11 9.14
CA GLU A 57 26.86 -15.53 9.13
C GLU A 57 27.61 -15.83 10.44
N THR A 58 26.93 -15.74 11.58
CA THR A 58 27.49 -16.17 12.87
C THR A 58 27.88 -17.64 12.84
N GLN A 59 27.00 -18.49 12.29
CA GLN A 59 27.25 -19.93 12.14
C GLN A 59 28.42 -20.21 11.19
N ARG A 60 28.60 -19.40 10.14
CA ARG A 60 29.73 -19.52 9.22
C ARG A 60 31.07 -19.31 9.94
N LEU A 61 31.13 -18.35 10.86
CA LEU A 61 32.30 -18.10 11.70
C LEU A 61 32.55 -19.29 12.65
N SER A 62 31.53 -19.73 13.38
CA SER A 62 31.66 -20.90 14.28
C SER A 62 32.04 -22.18 13.56
N TYR A 63 31.52 -22.38 12.34
CA TYR A 63 31.86 -23.54 11.53
C TYR A 63 33.31 -23.47 11.01
N ALA A 64 33.84 -22.28 10.75
CA ALA A 64 35.23 -22.10 10.31
C ALA A 64 36.24 -22.35 11.44
N ASP A 65 35.86 -22.01 12.68
CA ASP A 65 36.72 -22.14 13.88
C ASP A 65 36.58 -23.50 14.60
N ARG A 66 35.79 -24.44 14.05
CA ARG A 66 35.49 -25.71 14.72
C ARG A 66 36.70 -26.65 14.76
N ASP A 67 36.78 -27.44 15.83
CA ASP A 67 37.75 -28.52 15.92
C ASP A 67 37.36 -29.70 15.01
N GLU A 68 38.37 -30.46 14.56
CA GLU A 68 38.15 -31.67 13.76
C GLU A 68 37.35 -32.70 14.58
N GLY A 69 36.14 -33.02 14.12
CA GLY A 69 35.22 -33.95 14.80
C GLY A 69 34.15 -33.28 15.67
N GLU A 70 34.18 -31.95 15.83
CA GLU A 70 33.12 -31.22 16.50
C GLU A 70 31.83 -31.21 15.65
N ALA A 71 30.71 -31.59 16.26
CA ALA A 71 29.41 -31.68 15.59
C ALA A 71 28.76 -30.29 15.47
N VAL A 72 29.32 -29.44 14.60
CA VAL A 72 28.77 -28.13 14.25
C VAL A 72 28.02 -28.22 12.93
N THR A 73 26.77 -27.76 12.90
CA THR A 73 25.97 -27.68 11.68
C THR A 73 26.63 -26.76 10.65
N PRO A 74 26.72 -27.14 9.36
CA PRO A 74 27.28 -26.26 8.33
C PRO A 74 26.36 -25.07 8.05
N PRO A 75 26.92 -23.88 7.72
CA PRO A 75 26.13 -22.74 7.29
C PRO A 75 25.48 -23.02 5.92
N LEU A 76 24.47 -22.22 5.60
CA LEU A 76 23.91 -22.13 4.25
C LEU A 76 25.01 -21.80 3.24
N PRO A 77 24.95 -22.41 2.05
CA PRO A 77 25.94 -22.15 1.03
C PRO A 77 25.79 -20.70 0.49
N PRO A 78 26.90 -20.07 0.02
CA PRO A 78 26.88 -18.67 -0.41
C PRO A 78 25.84 -18.36 -1.49
N ASN A 79 25.63 -19.28 -2.42
CA ASN A 79 24.61 -19.14 -3.47
C ASN A 79 23.19 -19.04 -2.90
N SER A 80 22.87 -19.73 -1.79
CA SER A 80 21.58 -19.58 -1.12
C SER A 80 21.43 -18.20 -0.50
N VAL A 81 22.50 -17.67 0.13
CA VAL A 81 22.51 -16.31 0.70
C VAL A 81 22.27 -15.27 -0.40
N ASP A 82 22.99 -15.36 -1.52
CA ASP A 82 22.82 -14.46 -2.67
C ASP A 82 21.39 -14.51 -3.23
N ASN A 83 20.83 -15.71 -3.37
CA ASN A 83 19.45 -15.89 -3.84
C ASN A 83 18.43 -15.26 -2.88
N PHE A 84 18.64 -15.39 -1.56
CA PHE A 84 17.76 -14.76 -0.56
C PHE A 84 17.86 -13.23 -0.58
N MET A 85 19.06 -12.68 -0.75
CA MET A 85 19.24 -11.23 -0.89
C MET A 85 18.59 -10.70 -2.17
N ALA A 86 18.75 -11.39 -3.30
CA ALA A 86 18.10 -11.04 -4.55
C ALA A 86 16.57 -11.13 -4.46
N LEU A 87 16.06 -12.15 -3.76
CA LEU A 87 14.63 -12.27 -3.46
C LEU A 87 14.14 -11.09 -2.62
N GLY A 88 14.85 -10.74 -1.56
CA GLY A 88 14.51 -9.60 -0.71
C GLY A 88 14.43 -8.28 -1.49
N ALA A 89 15.43 -8.02 -2.35
CA ALA A 89 15.43 -6.85 -3.22
C ALA A 89 14.24 -6.84 -4.19
N SER A 90 13.94 -7.98 -4.81
CA SER A 90 12.80 -8.11 -5.74
C SER A 90 11.46 -7.85 -5.05
N VAL A 91 11.30 -8.33 -3.82
CA VAL A 91 10.09 -8.10 -3.01
C VAL A 91 9.95 -6.62 -2.64
N CYS A 92 11.03 -5.94 -2.28
CA CYS A 92 11.01 -4.50 -2.02
C CYS A 92 10.60 -3.69 -3.25
N GLU A 93 11.09 -4.05 -4.44
CA GLU A 93 10.71 -3.39 -5.70
C GLU A 93 9.23 -3.61 -6.03
N LEU A 94 8.70 -4.82 -5.84
CA LEU A 94 7.28 -5.10 -6.00
C LEU A 94 6.42 -4.28 -5.04
N LEU A 95 6.85 -4.19 -3.77
CA LEU A 95 6.13 -3.41 -2.76
C LEU A 95 6.09 -1.93 -3.10
N ARG A 96 7.21 -1.38 -3.58
CA ARG A 96 7.29 0.01 -4.06
C ARG A 96 6.31 0.26 -5.20
N ALA A 97 6.31 -0.61 -6.22
CA ALA A 97 5.40 -0.50 -7.36
C ALA A 97 3.92 -0.59 -6.96
N ASP A 98 3.58 -1.42 -5.97
CA ASP A 98 2.20 -1.53 -5.47
C ASP A 98 1.76 -0.28 -4.69
N ILE A 99 2.64 0.31 -3.89
CA ILE A 99 2.37 1.58 -3.20
C ILE A 99 2.17 2.71 -4.21
N GLU A 100 3.04 2.80 -5.22
CA GLU A 100 2.92 3.80 -6.30
C GLU A 100 1.59 3.65 -7.07
N ARG A 101 1.18 2.41 -7.37
CA ARG A 101 -0.10 2.13 -8.03
C ARG A 101 -1.30 2.53 -7.17
N LEU A 102 -1.26 2.22 -5.87
CA LEU A 102 -2.33 2.61 -4.94
C LEU A 102 -2.45 4.13 -4.83
N ALA A 103 -1.31 4.82 -4.75
CA ALA A 103 -1.29 6.28 -4.71
C ALA A 103 -1.87 6.91 -5.97
N LYS A 104 -1.52 6.38 -7.15
CA LYS A 104 -2.11 6.84 -8.42
C LYS A 104 -3.63 6.64 -8.43
N TRP A 105 -4.10 5.44 -8.08
CA TRP A 105 -5.54 5.14 -7.99
C TRP A 105 -6.26 6.10 -7.02
N ALA A 106 -5.63 6.40 -5.88
CA ALA A 106 -6.20 7.28 -4.88
C ALA A 106 -6.23 8.75 -5.33
N GLY A 107 -5.24 9.18 -6.11
CA GLY A 107 -5.22 10.49 -6.78
C GLY A 107 -6.39 10.65 -7.76
N GLU A 108 -6.56 9.67 -8.66
CA GLU A 108 -7.66 9.66 -9.65
C GLU A 108 -9.03 9.76 -8.97
N ARG A 109 -9.25 9.03 -7.87
CA ARG A 109 -10.52 9.10 -7.12
C ARG A 109 -10.74 10.42 -6.39
N ALA A 110 -9.66 11.07 -5.95
CA ALA A 110 -9.76 12.38 -5.33
C ALA A 110 -10.18 13.44 -6.36
N ASP A 111 -9.61 13.38 -7.58
CA ASP A 111 -9.98 14.28 -8.66
C ASP A 111 -11.44 14.07 -9.12
N ASP A 112 -11.91 12.81 -9.18
CA ASP A 112 -13.33 12.49 -9.46
C ASP A 112 -14.28 13.09 -8.41
N ALA A 113 -13.92 13.00 -7.12
CA ALA A 113 -14.71 13.53 -6.02
C ALA A 113 -14.78 15.07 -6.06
N ASP A 114 -13.67 15.73 -6.36
CA ASP A 114 -13.62 17.18 -6.52
C ASP A 114 -14.53 17.64 -7.68
N GLN A 115 -14.50 16.96 -8.83
CA GLN A 115 -15.37 17.29 -9.98
C GLN A 115 -16.87 17.12 -9.67
N GLN A 116 -17.24 16.11 -8.89
CA GLN A 116 -18.63 15.92 -8.44
C GLN A 116 -19.11 17.00 -7.48
N THR A 117 -18.22 17.55 -6.64
CA THR A 117 -18.56 18.70 -5.79
C THR A 117 -18.61 20.03 -6.55
N ALA A 118 -17.85 20.16 -7.64
CA ALA A 118 -17.77 21.38 -8.44
C ALA A 118 -18.89 21.52 -9.49
N THR A 119 -19.61 20.44 -9.84
CA THR A 119 -20.79 20.52 -10.71
C THR A 119 -22.07 20.72 -9.89
N PRO A 120 -22.65 21.93 -9.84
CA PRO A 120 -23.96 22.11 -9.23
C PRO A 120 -24.97 21.32 -10.07
N SER A 121 -25.70 20.40 -9.43
CA SER A 121 -26.82 19.67 -10.01
C SER A 121 -27.84 20.66 -10.58
N SER A 122 -27.76 20.94 -11.89
CA SER A 122 -28.67 21.85 -12.59
C SER A 122 -29.99 21.18 -13.00
N SER A 123 -30.34 20.03 -12.42
CA SER A 123 -31.52 19.26 -12.80
C SER A 123 -32.53 19.17 -11.65
N ARG A 124 -33.10 20.31 -11.26
CA ARG A 124 -34.34 20.36 -10.47
C ARG A 124 -35.10 21.68 -10.61
N ARG A 125 -35.23 22.19 -11.84
CA ARG A 125 -36.10 23.33 -12.12
C ARG A 125 -36.90 23.07 -13.40
N GLY A 126 -38.07 22.44 -13.26
CA GLY A 126 -38.94 22.22 -14.40
C GLY A 126 -40.06 21.20 -14.21
N ARG A 127 -40.86 21.32 -13.15
CA ARG A 127 -42.24 20.79 -13.19
C ARG A 127 -43.13 21.60 -12.25
N LYS A 128 -43.68 22.69 -12.80
CA LYS A 128 -44.85 23.39 -12.24
C LYS A 128 -45.88 23.52 -13.36
N ALA A 129 -47.13 23.27 -12.99
CA ALA A 129 -48.40 23.54 -13.67
C ALA A 129 -48.97 22.50 -14.65
N GLN A 130 -49.95 21.74 -14.16
CA GLN A 130 -51.29 21.56 -14.74
C GLN A 130 -52.09 20.80 -13.66
N ASP A 131 -52.77 21.50 -12.74
CA ASP A 131 -54.14 22.01 -12.89
C ASP A 131 -55.13 20.89 -13.27
N SER A 132 -55.88 20.42 -12.27
CA SER A 132 -57.18 19.77 -12.45
C SER A 132 -57.87 19.73 -11.09
N SER A 133 -58.55 20.83 -10.80
CA SER A 133 -59.72 20.83 -9.92
C SER A 133 -60.76 19.86 -10.48
N LYS A 134 -61.10 18.78 -9.76
CA LYS A 134 -62.44 18.20 -9.81
C LYS A 134 -62.87 17.75 -8.42
N ALA A 135 -63.96 18.37 -7.98
CA ALA A 135 -64.73 18.09 -6.79
C ALA A 135 -65.14 16.62 -6.71
N VAL A 136 -65.08 16.04 -5.51
CA VAL A 136 -65.94 14.92 -5.13
C VAL A 136 -66.53 15.25 -3.76
N THR A 137 -67.78 15.67 -3.82
CA THR A 137 -68.76 15.78 -2.74
C THR A 137 -69.09 14.42 -2.14
N HIS A 138 -69.36 14.44 -0.84
CA HIS A 138 -69.91 13.37 -0.02
C HIS A 138 -71.09 12.63 -0.65
N ALA A 139 -71.12 11.32 -0.42
CA ALA A 139 -72.33 10.55 -0.12
C ALA A 139 -72.00 9.59 1.01
#